data_AF-A0A4R8MW00-F1
#
_entry.id   AF-A0A4R8MW00-F1
#
_cell.length_a   1.000
_cell.length_b   1.000
_cell.length_c   1.000
_cell.angle_alpha   90.00
_cell.angle_beta   90.00
_cell.angle_gamma   90.00
#
_symmetry.space_group_name_H-M   'P 1'
#
loop_
_entity.id
_entity.type
_entity.pdbx_description
1 polymer ?
#
loop_
_entity_poly.entity_id
_entity_poly.type
_entity_poly.pdbx_seq_one_letter_code
_entity_poly.pdbx_strand_id
1 'polypeptide(L)'
;MKPTRKVLGAEEFFRTKIKLENELIRLEELDRESKTHITSMIELSEQLIQLSESNESPYFLQRSKRLNTEIHKFKIKNEYKQKEFDSLFHILDKIKSEDKIEFLDSALKNRINRIATNLTEKKQNPPSEQKLSGKLVFICYVLEGVNFLIPKKTYRILRDIPAFKKQLRIREKLIPLFPGPGFVLMEEGEKKQKNVLLIKDSSKKEHGFYFDELKEDWAVSKISLEGLLEKDSTNGQILGKIKRKGKLYHLVKI
;
A
#
# COMPACT_ATOMS: atom_id res chain seq x y z
N MET A 1 -84.52 -23.39 20.49
CA MET A 1 -83.96 -22.08 20.09
C MET A 1 -82.44 -22.18 20.18
N LYS A 2 -81.72 -22.05 19.06
CA LYS A 2 -80.25 -22.06 19.05
C LYS A 2 -79.75 -20.61 19.12
N PRO A 3 -78.93 -20.22 20.10
CA PRO A 3 -78.27 -18.92 20.05
C PRO A 3 -77.15 -19.00 19.01
N THR A 4 -77.21 -18.09 18.05
CA THR A 4 -76.23 -17.83 17.01
C THR A 4 -74.87 -17.45 17.63
N ARG A 5 -73.91 -18.39 17.65
CA ARG A 5 -72.49 -18.07 17.86
C ARG A 5 -71.94 -17.42 16.58
N LYS A 6 -72.00 -16.09 16.51
CA LYS A 6 -71.28 -15.29 15.51
C LYS A 6 -70.67 -14.04 16.15
N VAL A 7 -69.74 -14.23 17.10
CA VAL A 7 -68.97 -13.11 17.70
C VAL A 7 -67.50 -13.49 18.01
N LEU A 8 -66.94 -14.55 17.41
CA LEU A 8 -65.58 -15.02 17.78
C LEU A 8 -64.46 -14.59 16.83
N GLY A 9 -64.76 -14.19 15.58
CA GLY A 9 -63.73 -13.81 14.61
C GLY A 9 -63.34 -12.33 14.64
N ALA A 10 -64.24 -11.44 15.08
CA ALA A 10 -64.00 -10.01 15.03
C ALA A 10 -62.91 -9.58 16.03
N GLU A 11 -62.96 -10.09 17.25
CA GLU A 11 -61.98 -9.76 18.30
C GLU A 11 -60.59 -10.31 17.97
N GLU A 12 -60.52 -11.55 17.45
CA GLU A 12 -59.27 -12.14 16.96
C GLU A 12 -58.70 -11.40 15.74
N PHE A 13 -59.56 -10.96 14.82
CA PHE A 13 -59.18 -10.13 13.68
C PHE A 13 -58.57 -8.80 14.14
N PHE A 14 -59.24 -8.05 15.02
CA PHE A 14 -58.72 -6.77 15.51
C PHE A 14 -57.45 -6.94 16.34
N ARG A 15 -57.33 -8.01 17.15
CA ARG A 15 -56.08 -8.34 17.86
C ARG A 15 -54.94 -8.61 16.88
N THR A 16 -55.21 -9.31 15.79
CA THR A 16 -54.21 -9.63 14.75
C THR A 16 -53.82 -8.39 13.95
N LYS A 17 -54.79 -7.53 13.62
CA LYS A 17 -54.54 -6.22 13.00
C LYS A 17 -53.60 -5.37 13.86
N ILE A 18 -53.86 -5.26 15.16
CA ILE A 18 -53.00 -4.50 16.09
C ILE A 18 -51.58 -5.06 16.10
N LYS A 19 -51.43 -6.40 16.09
CA LYS A 19 -50.10 -7.02 15.99
C LYS A 19 -49.39 -6.67 14.68
N LEU A 20 -50.11 -6.73 13.55
CA LEU A 20 -49.56 -6.33 12.25
C LEU A 20 -49.14 -4.85 12.25
N GLU A 21 -49.95 -3.96 12.81
CA GLU A 21 -49.62 -2.54 12.94
C GLU A 21 -48.35 -2.34 13.78
N ASN A 22 -48.22 -3.05 14.90
CA ASN A 22 -47.02 -2.99 15.73
C ASN A 22 -45.77 -3.51 14.99
N GLU A 23 -45.89 -4.58 14.20
CA GLU A 23 -44.77 -5.08 13.39
C GLU A 23 -44.40 -4.09 12.26
N LEU A 24 -45.38 -3.41 11.65
CA LEU A 24 -45.11 -2.35 10.67
C LEU A 24 -44.41 -1.15 11.29
N ILE A 25 -44.85 -0.69 12.47
CA ILE A 25 -44.19 0.39 13.23
C ILE A 25 -42.75 0.00 13.54
N ARG A 26 -42.53 -1.22 14.04
CA ARG A 26 -41.20 -1.74 14.36
C ARG A 26 -40.30 -1.81 13.13
N LEU A 27 -40.83 -2.26 11.98
CA LEU A 27 -40.08 -2.29 10.73
C LEU A 27 -39.68 -0.89 10.26
N GLU A 28 -40.58 0.09 10.42
CA GLU A 28 -40.29 1.48 10.10
C GLU A 28 -39.21 2.08 11.01
N GLU A 29 -39.26 1.79 12.31
CA GLU A 29 -38.21 2.18 13.27
C GLU A 29 -36.84 1.61 12.86
N LEU A 30 -36.79 0.31 12.56
CA LEU A 30 -35.56 -0.36 12.10
C LEU A 30 -35.02 0.22 10.79
N ASP A 31 -35.88 0.59 9.84
CA ASP A 31 -35.46 1.24 8.59
C ASP A 31 -34.84 2.63 8.85
N ARG A 32 -35.43 3.42 9.76
CA ARG A 32 -34.88 4.73 10.16
C ARG A 32 -33.53 4.58 10.89
N GLU A 33 -33.41 3.63 11.80
CA GLU A 33 -32.16 3.32 12.50
C GLU A 33 -31.08 2.87 11.52
N SER A 34 -31.42 1.96 10.60
CA SER A 34 -30.51 1.48 9.57
C SER A 34 -29.96 2.62 8.70
N LYS A 35 -30.82 3.54 8.26
CA LYS A 35 -30.42 4.74 7.51
C LYS A 35 -29.45 5.63 8.30
N THR A 36 -29.67 5.75 9.60
CA THR A 36 -28.78 6.49 10.51
C THR A 36 -27.40 5.82 10.56
N HIS A 37 -27.37 4.50 10.77
CA HIS A 37 -26.12 3.74 10.77
C HIS A 37 -25.37 3.80 9.44
N ILE A 38 -26.06 3.69 8.30
CA ILE A 38 -25.43 3.85 6.97
C ILE A 38 -24.81 5.23 6.82
N THR A 39 -25.50 6.28 7.29
CA THR A 39 -24.97 7.64 7.24
C THR A 39 -23.69 7.76 8.06
N SER A 40 -23.70 7.25 9.30
CA SER A 40 -22.50 7.18 10.13
C SER A 40 -21.37 6.36 9.51
N MET A 41 -21.68 5.25 8.83
CA MET A 41 -20.66 4.45 8.12
C MET A 41 -19.99 5.24 6.99
N ILE A 42 -20.74 6.03 6.23
CA ILE A 42 -20.20 6.88 5.18
C ILE A 42 -19.31 7.97 5.79
N GLU A 43 -19.80 8.66 6.82
CA GLU A 43 -19.03 9.69 7.52
C GLU A 43 -17.70 9.15 8.06
N LEU A 44 -17.73 7.98 8.72
CA LEU A 44 -16.52 7.32 9.22
C LEU A 44 -15.57 6.92 8.08
N SER A 45 -16.11 6.42 6.97
CA SER A 45 -15.30 6.07 5.80
C SER A 45 -14.64 7.29 5.16
N GLU A 46 -15.34 8.42 5.10
CA GLU A 46 -14.80 9.69 4.61
C GLU A 46 -13.72 10.24 5.56
N GLN A 47 -13.93 10.13 6.87
CA GLN A 47 -12.92 10.49 7.87
C GLN A 47 -11.64 9.66 7.70
N LEU A 48 -11.75 8.35 7.45
CA LEU A 48 -10.57 7.50 7.18
C LEU A 48 -9.80 7.95 5.93
N ILE A 49 -10.51 8.36 4.87
CA ILE A 49 -9.88 8.93 3.66
C ILE A 49 -9.17 10.23 4.01
N GLN A 50 -9.86 11.18 4.67
CA GLN A 50 -9.28 12.47 5.04
C GLN A 50 -8.04 12.31 5.92
N LEU A 51 -8.08 11.40 6.90
CA LEU A 51 -6.93 11.09 7.76
C LEU A 51 -5.78 10.50 6.95
N SER A 52 -6.07 9.61 5.99
CA SER A 52 -5.04 9.00 5.15
C SER A 52 -4.41 10.01 4.18
N GLU A 53 -5.19 10.94 3.63
CA GLU A 53 -4.70 12.02 2.75
C GLU A 53 -3.87 13.04 3.53
N SER A 54 -4.37 13.50 4.67
CA SER A 54 -3.69 14.48 5.54
C SER A 54 -2.35 13.97 6.08
N ASN A 55 -2.24 12.65 6.24
CA ASN A 55 -1.03 11.99 6.71
C ASN A 55 -0.25 11.32 5.57
N GLU A 56 -0.45 11.69 4.30
CA GLU A 56 0.31 11.15 3.16
C GLU A 56 0.55 9.64 3.26
N SER A 57 -0.51 8.87 3.51
CA SER A 57 -0.44 7.42 3.76
C SER A 57 -1.07 6.64 2.59
N PRO A 58 -0.37 6.45 1.45
CA PRO A 58 -0.90 5.83 0.24
C PRO A 58 -1.58 4.48 0.46
N TYR A 59 -1.03 3.61 1.31
CA TYR A 59 -1.60 2.28 1.53
C TYR A 59 -2.93 2.37 2.26
N PHE A 60 -3.00 3.13 3.36
CA PHE A 60 -4.28 3.38 4.05
C PHE A 60 -5.29 4.14 3.18
N LEU A 61 -4.83 5.07 2.35
CA LEU A 61 -5.68 5.82 1.44
C LEU A 61 -6.35 4.91 0.40
N GLN A 62 -5.58 4.01 -0.22
CA GLN A 62 -6.11 3.08 -1.20
C GLN A 62 -7.15 2.14 -0.58
N ARG A 63 -6.87 1.61 0.63
CA ARG A 63 -7.80 0.72 1.34
C ARG A 63 -9.07 1.44 1.79
N SER A 64 -8.94 2.68 2.26
CA SER A 64 -10.08 3.51 2.66
C SER A 64 -10.96 3.89 1.46
N LYS A 65 -10.38 4.19 0.29
CA LYS A 65 -11.13 4.44 -0.95
C LYS A 65 -11.89 3.21 -1.44
N ARG A 66 -11.28 2.03 -1.34
CA ARG A 66 -11.94 0.75 -1.66
C ARG A 66 -13.09 0.48 -0.69
N LEU A 67 -12.88 0.64 0.61
CA LEU A 67 -13.93 0.49 1.62
C LEU A 67 -15.10 1.43 1.35
N ASN A 68 -14.82 2.71 1.07
CA ASN A 68 -15.86 3.69 0.77
C ASN A 68 -16.70 3.29 -0.45
N THR A 69 -16.06 2.81 -1.51
CA THR A 69 -16.76 2.33 -2.72
C THR A 69 -17.71 1.18 -2.39
N GLU A 70 -17.29 0.23 -1.56
CA GLU A 70 -18.16 -0.88 -1.15
C GLU A 70 -19.28 -0.43 -0.21
N ILE A 71 -19.04 0.53 0.68
CA ILE A 71 -20.10 1.13 1.52
C ILE A 71 -21.15 1.85 0.66
N HIS A 72 -20.73 2.58 -0.38
CA HIS A 72 -21.67 3.20 -1.32
C HIS A 72 -22.48 2.17 -2.11
N LYS A 73 -21.85 1.07 -2.56
CA LYS A 73 -22.58 -0.04 -3.20
C LYS A 73 -23.58 -0.69 -2.24
N PHE A 74 -23.19 -0.88 -0.97
CA PHE A 74 -24.05 -1.41 0.08
C PHE A 74 -25.29 -0.53 0.28
N LYS A 75 -25.13 0.80 0.32
CA LYS A 75 -26.24 1.77 0.38
C LYS A 75 -27.16 1.69 -0.85
N ILE A 76 -26.62 1.56 -2.06
CA ILE A 76 -27.41 1.53 -3.30
C ILE A 76 -28.22 0.23 -3.42
N LYS A 77 -27.61 -0.92 -3.09
CA LYS A 77 -28.30 -2.22 -3.18
C LYS A 77 -29.48 -2.30 -2.23
N ASN A 78 -29.39 -1.68 -1.05
CA ASN A 78 -30.43 -1.69 0.00
C ASN A 78 -30.89 -3.12 0.39
N GLU A 79 -30.06 -4.13 0.10
CA GLU A 79 -30.28 -5.54 0.41
C GLU A 79 -29.29 -5.94 1.51
N TYR A 80 -29.74 -5.92 2.77
CA TYR A 80 -28.93 -6.22 3.95
C TYR A 80 -28.68 -7.74 4.12
N LYS A 81 -28.08 -8.37 3.11
CA LYS A 81 -27.70 -9.79 3.14
C LYS A 81 -26.34 -9.95 3.82
N GLN A 82 -26.17 -11.02 4.59
CA GLN A 82 -24.93 -11.33 5.32
C GLN A 82 -23.67 -11.21 4.44
N LYS A 83 -23.72 -11.75 3.22
CA LYS A 83 -22.62 -11.68 2.24
C LYS A 83 -22.11 -10.26 1.95
N GLU A 84 -22.98 -9.25 2.01
CA GLU A 84 -22.62 -7.87 1.74
C GLU A 84 -21.85 -7.27 2.93
N PHE A 85 -22.18 -7.68 4.16
CA PHE A 85 -21.40 -7.35 5.36
C PHE A 85 -20.05 -8.07 5.39
N ASP A 86 -20.00 -9.34 4.99
CA ASP A 86 -18.75 -10.13 4.94
C ASP A 86 -17.68 -9.44 4.07
N SER A 87 -18.09 -8.86 2.94
CA SER A 87 -17.20 -8.09 2.06
C SER A 87 -16.58 -6.88 2.79
N LEU A 88 -17.40 -6.13 3.53
CA LEU A 88 -16.96 -4.95 4.29
C LEU A 88 -16.02 -5.35 5.43
N PHE A 89 -16.38 -6.38 6.20
CA PHE A 89 -15.54 -6.89 7.28
C PHE A 89 -14.21 -7.44 6.77
N HIS A 90 -14.23 -8.14 5.63
CA HIS A 90 -13.00 -8.62 5.00
C HIS A 90 -12.07 -7.50 4.56
N ILE A 91 -12.59 -6.35 4.14
CA ILE A 91 -11.75 -5.17 3.80
C ILE A 91 -11.19 -4.55 5.09
N LEU A 92 -12.02 -4.40 6.12
CA LEU A 92 -11.62 -3.86 7.43
C LEU A 92 -10.55 -4.73 8.12
N ASP A 93 -10.67 -6.05 8.07
CA ASP A 93 -9.70 -6.99 8.66
C ASP A 93 -8.29 -6.84 8.05
N LYS A 94 -8.23 -6.40 6.79
CA LYS A 94 -6.96 -6.11 6.14
C LYS A 94 -6.36 -4.75 6.51
N ILE A 95 -7.07 -3.89 7.24
CA ILE A 95 -6.55 -2.62 7.76
C ILE A 95 -6.05 -2.89 9.18
N LYS A 96 -4.79 -3.32 9.30
CA LYS A 96 -4.25 -3.77 10.58
C LYS A 96 -3.63 -2.62 11.37
N SER A 97 -3.71 -2.73 12.69
CA SER A 97 -3.06 -1.78 13.61
C SER A 97 -1.53 -1.84 13.55
N GLU A 98 -0.97 -2.96 13.10
CA GLU A 98 0.47 -3.16 12.90
C GLU A 98 1.01 -2.28 11.75
N ASP A 99 0.16 -1.95 10.78
CA ASP A 99 0.51 -1.10 9.63
C ASP A 99 0.59 0.40 10.00
N LYS A 100 0.29 0.79 11.25
CA LYS A 100 0.33 2.18 11.75
C LYS A 100 1.69 2.88 11.57
N ILE A 101 2.74 2.13 11.27
CA ILE A 101 4.08 2.64 10.96
C ILE A 101 4.05 3.65 9.79
N GLU A 102 3.15 3.48 8.81
CA GLU A 102 3.02 4.43 7.69
C GLU A 102 2.62 5.84 8.18
N PHE A 103 1.75 5.94 9.19
CA PHE A 103 1.37 7.22 9.80
C PHE A 103 2.51 7.87 10.60
N LEU A 104 3.39 7.06 11.21
CA LEU A 104 4.57 7.55 11.93
C LEU A 104 5.62 8.14 10.98
N ASP A 105 5.80 7.54 9.81
CA ASP A 105 6.71 8.05 8.78
C ASP A 105 6.27 9.43 8.27
N SER A 106 4.97 9.68 8.15
CA SER A 106 4.42 10.98 7.75
C SER A 106 4.49 12.05 8.84
N ALA A 107 4.25 11.69 10.11
CA ALA A 107 4.46 12.59 11.23
C ALA A 107 5.94 13.00 11.38
N LEU A 108 6.86 12.05 11.16
CA LEU A 108 8.30 12.32 11.11
C LEU A 108 8.67 13.19 9.91
N LYS A 109 8.12 12.92 8.73
CA LYS A 109 8.34 13.72 7.50
C LYS A 109 7.86 15.16 7.67
N ASN A 110 6.70 15.37 8.27
CA ASN A 110 6.17 16.71 8.58
C ASN A 110 7.03 17.45 9.61
N ARG A 111 7.53 16.76 10.64
CA ARG A 111 8.45 17.33 11.62
C ARG A 111 9.80 17.68 11.00
N ILE A 112 10.33 16.84 10.11
CA ILE A 112 11.55 17.11 9.35
C ILE A 112 11.36 18.29 8.40
N ASN A 113 10.23 18.37 7.69
CA ASN A 113 9.94 19.49 6.80
C ASN A 113 9.87 20.82 7.57
N ARG A 114 9.24 20.88 8.74
CA ARG A 114 9.26 22.09 9.60
C ARG A 114 10.66 22.48 10.07
N ILE A 115 11.51 21.50 10.39
CA ILE A 115 12.90 21.75 10.77
C ILE A 115 13.71 22.22 9.56
N ALA A 116 13.47 21.64 8.38
CA ALA A 116 14.14 21.99 7.13
C ALA A 116 13.77 23.40 6.66
N THR A 117 12.49 23.79 6.72
CA THR A 117 12.03 25.15 6.39
C THR A 117 12.68 26.20 7.29
N ASN A 118 12.81 25.90 8.60
CA ASN A 118 13.49 26.77 9.56
C ASN A 118 15.02 26.83 9.35
N LEU A 119 15.60 25.84 8.68
CA LEU A 119 17.03 25.80 8.34
C LEU A 119 17.33 26.50 7.00
N THR A 120 16.40 26.48 6.03
CA THR A 120 16.57 27.15 4.73
C THR A 120 16.57 28.67 4.80
N GLU A 121 16.00 29.29 5.83
CA GLU A 121 16.15 30.74 6.06
C GLU A 121 17.58 31.12 6.51
N LYS A 122 18.40 30.15 6.93
CA LYS A 122 19.80 30.35 7.29
C LYS A 122 20.70 29.38 6.53
N LYS A 123 20.94 29.68 5.24
CA LYS A 123 22.24 29.62 4.54
C LYS A 123 22.02 29.31 3.05
N GLN A 124 22.12 30.35 2.23
CA GLN A 124 22.63 30.19 0.88
C GLN A 124 24.16 30.12 0.97
N ASN A 125 24.74 29.02 0.51
CA ASN A 125 26.06 28.98 -0.13
C ASN A 125 26.11 27.72 -1.01
N PRO A 126 26.61 27.80 -2.25
CA PRO A 126 26.59 26.68 -3.19
C PRO A 126 27.62 25.60 -2.79
N PRO A 127 27.37 24.31 -3.04
CA PRO A 127 28.31 23.26 -2.69
C PRO A 127 29.42 23.19 -3.73
N SER A 128 30.66 23.28 -3.26
CA SER A 128 31.86 22.98 -4.04
C SER A 128 32.02 21.48 -4.28
N GLU A 129 32.44 21.14 -5.49
CA GLU A 129 32.84 19.78 -5.89
C GLU A 129 34.01 19.28 -5.04
N GLN A 130 33.72 18.54 -3.97
CA GLN A 130 34.74 17.83 -3.20
C GLN A 130 35.00 16.45 -3.80
N LYS A 131 36.23 16.28 -4.28
CA LYS A 131 36.84 15.03 -4.77
C LYS A 131 36.45 13.82 -3.90
N LEU A 132 35.76 12.85 -4.50
CA LEU A 132 35.24 11.62 -3.89
C LEU A 132 36.31 10.53 -3.69
N SER A 133 37.55 10.86 -3.30
CA SER A 133 38.56 9.83 -3.01
C SER A 133 38.23 9.12 -1.70
N GLY A 134 37.77 7.87 -1.77
CA GLY A 134 37.52 6.99 -0.62
C GLY A 134 36.04 6.74 -0.26
N LYS A 135 35.07 7.26 -1.04
CA LYS A 135 33.64 6.95 -0.85
C LYS A 135 33.19 5.87 -1.82
N LEU A 136 32.43 4.89 -1.30
CA LEU A 136 31.71 3.92 -2.11
C LEU A 136 30.48 4.60 -2.70
N VAL A 137 30.30 4.48 -4.01
CA VAL A 137 29.15 5.05 -4.73
C VAL A 137 28.21 3.93 -5.11
N PHE A 138 26.92 4.15 -4.88
CA PHE A 138 25.84 3.21 -5.17
C PHE A 138 24.84 3.85 -6.12
N ILE A 139 24.34 3.08 -7.09
CA ILE A 139 23.17 3.45 -7.86
C ILE A 139 21.96 3.17 -6.98
N CYS A 140 21.11 4.19 -6.82
CA CYS A 140 19.85 4.06 -6.10
C CYS A 140 18.72 3.89 -7.12
N TYR A 141 17.93 2.82 -6.99
CA TYR A 141 16.77 2.59 -7.83
C TYR A 141 15.57 2.14 -7.01
N VAL A 142 14.37 2.35 -7.57
CA VAL A 142 13.09 1.98 -6.96
C VAL A 142 12.41 0.94 -7.83
N LEU A 143 11.83 -0.07 -7.22
CA LEU A 143 10.91 -1.00 -7.87
C LEU A 143 9.74 -1.28 -6.92
N GLU A 144 8.51 -1.08 -7.37
CA GLU A 144 7.28 -1.29 -6.58
C GLU A 144 7.35 -0.59 -5.21
N GLY A 145 7.90 0.63 -5.19
CA GLY A 145 8.08 1.42 -3.96
C GLY A 145 9.27 1.01 -3.07
N VAL A 146 9.94 -0.12 -3.37
CA VAL A 146 11.10 -0.60 -2.61
C VAL A 146 12.38 0.03 -3.14
N ASN A 147 13.19 0.60 -2.24
CA ASN A 147 14.47 1.22 -2.61
C ASN A 147 15.59 0.17 -2.54
N PHE A 148 16.40 0.14 -3.58
CA PHE A 148 17.55 -0.75 -3.72
C PHE A 148 18.82 0.05 -3.95
N LEU A 149 19.92 -0.51 -3.47
CA LEU A 149 21.27 0.00 -3.69
C LEU A 149 22.12 -1.08 -4.28
N ILE A 150 22.79 -0.72 -5.36
CA ILE A 150 23.78 -1.55 -6.03
C ILE A 150 25.08 -0.77 -6.16
N PRO A 151 26.25 -1.38 -5.91
CA PRO A 151 27.53 -0.72 -6.13
C PRO A 151 27.60 -0.15 -7.56
N LYS A 152 27.96 1.12 -7.69
CA LYS A 152 28.02 1.80 -8.98
C LYS A 152 29.08 1.14 -9.86
N LYS A 153 28.62 0.54 -10.95
CA LYS A 153 29.42 -0.04 -12.03
C LYS A 153 28.89 0.47 -13.36
N THR A 154 29.60 0.21 -14.45
CA THR A 154 29.08 0.49 -15.79
C THR A 154 27.81 -0.31 -16.04
N TYR A 155 26.75 0.38 -16.43
CA TYR A 155 25.43 -0.21 -16.66
C TYR A 155 24.85 0.16 -18.02
N ARG A 156 23.87 -0.62 -18.47
CA ARG A 156 23.03 -0.33 -19.63
C ARG A 156 21.57 -0.43 -19.20
N ILE A 157 20.69 0.38 -19.78
CA ILE A 157 19.26 0.32 -19.49
C ILE A 157 18.55 -0.37 -20.66
N LEU A 158 17.73 -1.36 -20.34
CA LEU A 158 16.73 -1.93 -21.23
C LEU A 158 15.34 -1.47 -20.78
N ARG A 159 14.44 -1.25 -21.71
CA ARG A 159 13.06 -0.82 -21.45
C ARG A 159 12.08 -1.90 -21.87
N ASP A 160 10.86 -1.77 -21.39
CA ASP A 160 9.71 -2.58 -21.83
C ASP A 160 9.88 -4.09 -21.61
N ILE A 161 10.56 -4.47 -20.53
CA ILE A 161 10.78 -5.88 -20.18
C ILE A 161 9.60 -6.38 -19.32
N PRO A 162 8.94 -7.49 -19.69
CA PRO A 162 7.84 -8.04 -18.90
C PRO A 162 8.29 -8.45 -17.49
N ALA A 163 7.62 -7.94 -16.46
CA ALA A 163 8.01 -8.05 -15.06
C ALA A 163 7.99 -9.49 -14.49
N PHE A 164 7.33 -10.44 -15.17
CA PHE A 164 7.29 -11.85 -14.78
C PHE A 164 8.55 -12.63 -15.21
N LYS A 165 9.43 -12.06 -16.03
CA LYS A 165 10.60 -12.79 -16.52
C LYS A 165 11.65 -12.94 -15.41
N LYS A 166 12.08 -14.19 -15.17
CA LYS A 166 13.21 -14.53 -14.29
C LYS A 166 14.57 -14.29 -14.95
N GLN A 167 14.63 -14.38 -16.28
CA GLN A 167 15.86 -14.30 -17.04
C GLN A 167 15.61 -13.69 -18.42
N LEU A 168 16.61 -13.00 -18.93
CA LEU A 168 16.63 -12.42 -20.27
C LEU A 168 17.67 -13.16 -21.12
N ARG A 169 17.31 -13.51 -22.35
CA ARG A 169 18.29 -14.02 -23.32
C ARG A 169 18.75 -12.86 -24.19
N ILE A 170 20.02 -12.48 -24.05
CA ILE A 170 20.67 -11.53 -24.96
C ILE A 170 21.75 -12.29 -25.71
N ARG A 171 21.64 -12.35 -27.04
CA ARG A 171 22.47 -13.21 -27.90
C ARG A 171 22.35 -14.67 -27.44
N GLU A 172 23.44 -15.25 -26.92
CA GLU A 172 23.51 -16.62 -26.40
C GLU A 172 23.64 -16.70 -24.88
N LYS A 173 23.60 -15.56 -24.18
CA LYS A 173 23.75 -15.52 -22.73
C LYS A 173 22.40 -15.40 -22.03
N LEU A 174 22.22 -16.22 -20.99
CA LEU A 174 21.11 -16.12 -20.05
C LEU A 174 21.52 -15.17 -18.92
N ILE A 175 20.82 -14.05 -18.83
CA ILE A 175 21.05 -13.02 -17.83
C ILE A 175 19.97 -13.16 -16.75
N PRO A 176 20.32 -13.46 -15.50
CA PRO A 176 19.35 -13.50 -14.42
C PRO A 176 18.81 -12.09 -14.13
N LEU A 177 17.51 -12.01 -13.85
CA LEU A 177 16.83 -10.77 -13.49
C LEU A 177 16.48 -10.80 -12.00
N PHE A 178 16.72 -9.68 -11.34
CA PHE A 178 16.41 -9.45 -9.93
C PHE A 178 15.53 -8.20 -9.77
N PRO A 179 14.57 -8.20 -8.85
CA PRO A 179 14.03 -9.35 -8.13
C PRO A 179 13.38 -10.39 -9.06
N GLY A 180 13.21 -11.61 -8.57
CA GLY A 180 12.61 -12.70 -9.36
C GLY A 180 11.09 -12.58 -9.56
N PRO A 181 10.47 -13.54 -10.27
CA PRO A 181 9.01 -13.60 -10.44
C PRO A 181 8.29 -13.58 -9.10
N GLY A 182 7.18 -12.83 -9.01
CA GLY A 182 6.39 -12.69 -7.80
C GLY A 182 6.72 -11.47 -6.95
N PHE A 183 7.82 -10.74 -7.24
CA PHE A 183 8.09 -9.46 -6.60
C PHE A 183 7.18 -8.34 -7.12
N VAL A 184 7.02 -8.28 -8.44
CA VAL A 184 6.05 -7.39 -9.07
C VAL A 184 4.69 -8.07 -9.01
N LEU A 185 3.78 -7.54 -8.19
CA LEU A 185 2.42 -8.04 -8.07
C LEU A 185 1.64 -7.69 -9.34
N MET A 186 1.08 -8.72 -9.98
CA MET A 186 0.30 -8.61 -11.21
C MET A 186 -1.11 -9.12 -10.91
N GLU A 187 -2.14 -8.36 -11.26
CA GLU A 187 -3.53 -8.86 -11.22
C GLU A 187 -3.79 -9.83 -12.40
N GLU A 188 -4.79 -10.70 -12.28
CA GLU A 188 -5.15 -11.65 -13.35
C GLU A 188 -5.46 -10.90 -14.66
N GLY A 189 -4.63 -11.11 -15.68
CA GLY A 189 -4.77 -10.48 -17.00
C GLY A 189 -3.91 -9.22 -17.22
N GLU A 190 -3.27 -8.67 -16.18
CA GLU A 190 -2.38 -7.51 -16.35
C GLU A 190 -1.04 -7.88 -16.99
N LYS A 191 -0.53 -7.02 -17.88
CA LYS A 191 0.84 -7.09 -18.41
C LYS A 191 1.63 -5.88 -17.95
N LYS A 192 2.39 -6.02 -16.86
CA LYS A 192 3.31 -4.99 -16.38
C LYS A 192 4.66 -5.10 -17.08
N GLN A 193 5.11 -4.00 -17.66
CA GLN A 193 6.44 -3.84 -18.25
C GLN A 193 7.28 -2.93 -17.35
N LYS A 194 8.56 -3.23 -17.24
CA LYS A 194 9.52 -2.53 -16.37
C LYS A 194 10.82 -2.28 -17.10
N ASN A 195 11.60 -1.35 -16.58
CA ASN A 195 12.96 -1.12 -17.05
C ASN A 195 13.93 -2.07 -16.34
N VAL A 196 15.06 -2.37 -16.99
CA VAL A 196 16.11 -3.26 -16.44
C VAL A 196 17.46 -2.60 -16.54
N LEU A 197 18.15 -2.46 -15.41
CA LEU A 197 19.56 -2.12 -15.32
C LEU A 197 20.40 -3.37 -15.54
N LEU A 198 21.15 -3.43 -16.64
CA LEU A 198 22.15 -4.46 -16.87
C LEU A 198 23.50 -4.01 -16.33
N ILE A 199 24.02 -4.75 -15.36
CA ILE A 199 25.32 -4.49 -14.73
C ILE A 199 26.20 -5.73 -14.82
N LYS A 200 27.51 -5.50 -14.99
CA LYS A 200 28.52 -6.56 -14.96
C LYS A 200 29.12 -6.70 -13.56
N ASP A 201 29.22 -7.94 -13.08
CA ASP A 201 29.97 -8.25 -11.87
C ASP A 201 31.49 -8.17 -12.13
N SER A 202 32.30 -8.40 -11.08
CA SER A 202 33.77 -8.48 -11.22
C SER A 202 34.23 -9.65 -12.09
N SER A 203 33.39 -10.69 -12.22
CA SER A 203 33.62 -11.89 -13.04
C SER A 203 33.17 -11.72 -14.50
N LYS A 204 32.77 -10.50 -14.93
CA LYS A 204 32.20 -10.18 -16.25
C LYS A 204 30.87 -10.89 -16.59
N LYS A 205 30.18 -11.48 -15.61
CA LYS A 205 28.79 -11.96 -15.71
C LYS A 205 27.83 -10.79 -15.64
N GLU A 206 26.78 -10.85 -16.46
CA GLU A 206 25.75 -9.81 -16.53
C GLU A 206 24.60 -10.17 -15.60
N HIS A 207 24.10 -9.18 -14.87
CA HIS A 207 22.94 -9.25 -13.99
C HIS A 207 21.97 -8.13 -14.37
N GLY A 208 20.68 -8.46 -14.46
CA GLY A 208 19.64 -7.46 -14.69
C GLY A 208 18.90 -7.11 -13.41
N PHE A 209 18.63 -5.83 -13.20
CA PHE A 209 17.87 -5.32 -12.06
C PHE A 209 16.65 -4.54 -12.54
N TYR A 210 15.45 -5.02 -12.21
CA TYR A 210 14.22 -4.31 -12.54
C TYR A 210 14.12 -2.99 -11.77
N PHE A 211 13.62 -1.94 -12.43
CA PHE A 211 13.36 -0.67 -11.79
C PHE A 211 12.21 0.09 -12.47
N ASP A 212 11.56 0.93 -11.66
CA ASP A 212 10.61 1.95 -12.05
C ASP A 212 11.29 3.31 -12.20
N GLU A 213 12.11 3.67 -11.21
CA GLU A 213 12.74 4.98 -11.09
C GLU A 213 14.23 4.85 -10.73
N LEU A 214 15.07 5.64 -11.38
CA LEU A 214 16.46 5.86 -10.98
C LEU A 214 16.53 7.14 -10.13
N LYS A 215 17.15 7.04 -8.97
CA LYS A 215 17.39 8.17 -8.07
C LYS A 215 18.84 8.62 -8.15
N GLU A 216 19.14 9.74 -7.51
CA GLU A 216 20.51 10.23 -7.38
C GLU A 216 21.44 9.16 -6.77
N ASP A 217 22.66 9.10 -7.29
CA ASP A 217 23.68 8.19 -6.80
C ASP A 217 24.01 8.49 -5.34
N TRP A 218 24.13 7.43 -4.56
CA TRP A 218 24.46 7.55 -3.15
C TRP A 218 25.95 7.27 -2.90
N ALA A 219 26.71 8.30 -2.49
CA ALA A 219 28.07 8.15 -1.97
C ALA A 219 28.11 8.03 -0.43
N VAL A 220 28.81 7.03 0.10
CA VAL A 220 29.04 6.81 1.54
C VAL A 220 30.43 6.23 1.81
N SER A 221 31.05 6.57 2.94
CA SER A 221 32.32 5.96 3.34
C SER A 221 32.13 4.50 3.78
N LYS A 222 33.17 3.67 3.65
CA LYS A 222 33.11 2.26 4.04
C LYS A 222 32.76 2.07 5.53
N ILE A 223 33.35 2.89 6.40
CA ILE A 223 33.12 2.86 7.86
C ILE A 223 31.65 3.19 8.19
N SER A 224 31.09 4.22 7.55
CA SER A 224 29.68 4.57 7.75
C SER A 224 28.74 3.51 7.18
N LEU A 225 29.12 2.83 6.10
CA LEU A 225 28.33 1.73 5.55
C LEU A 225 28.24 0.56 6.53
N GLU A 226 29.36 0.14 7.13
CA GLU A 226 29.40 -0.96 8.10
C GLU A 226 28.58 -0.65 9.36
N GLY A 227 28.58 0.60 9.83
CA GLY A 227 27.76 1.02 10.97
C GLY A 227 26.26 1.18 10.67
N LEU A 228 25.88 1.35 9.40
CA LEU A 228 24.48 1.52 8.98
C LEU A 228 23.82 0.26 8.43
N LEU A 229 24.63 -0.76 8.11
CA LEU A 229 24.17 -1.97 7.46
C LEU A 229 23.67 -2.97 8.50
N GLU A 230 22.36 -3.13 8.56
CA GLU A 230 21.71 -4.25 9.24
C GLU A 230 21.82 -5.49 8.36
N LYS A 231 22.63 -6.46 8.79
CA LYS A 231 22.82 -7.70 8.02
C LYS A 231 21.49 -8.43 7.89
N ASP A 232 21.13 -8.77 6.65
CA ASP A 232 19.95 -9.55 6.34
C ASP A 232 20.41 -10.88 5.74
N SER A 233 20.06 -11.99 6.39
CA SER A 233 20.39 -13.35 5.96
C SER A 233 19.20 -14.05 5.29
N THR A 234 18.05 -13.39 5.16
CA THR A 234 16.81 -14.02 4.65
C THR A 234 16.79 -14.16 3.12
N ASN A 235 17.56 -13.35 2.39
CA ASN A 235 17.62 -13.41 0.93
C ASN A 235 19.09 -13.40 0.47
N GLY A 236 19.56 -14.49 -0.12
CA GLY A 236 20.99 -14.68 -0.49
C GLY A 236 21.56 -13.66 -1.48
N GLN A 237 20.71 -12.82 -2.08
CA GLN A 237 21.09 -11.74 -3.00
C GLN A 237 21.07 -10.35 -2.36
N ILE A 238 20.59 -10.20 -1.12
CA ILE A 238 20.61 -8.95 -0.34
C ILE A 238 21.68 -9.09 0.73
N LEU A 239 22.63 -8.16 0.79
CA LEU A 239 23.71 -8.13 1.80
C LEU A 239 23.21 -7.60 3.15
N GLY A 240 22.20 -6.75 3.11
CA GLY A 240 21.62 -6.13 4.29
C GLY A 240 20.75 -4.95 3.93
N LYS A 241 20.21 -4.31 4.96
CA LYS A 241 19.34 -3.15 4.84
C LYS A 241 19.99 -1.95 5.49
N ILE A 242 19.75 -0.78 4.91
CA ILE A 242 20.24 0.48 5.43
C ILE A 242 19.06 1.41 5.62
N LYS A 243 18.87 1.91 6.84
CA LYS A 243 17.86 2.93 7.12
C LYS A 243 18.51 4.31 7.06
N ARG A 244 18.09 5.14 6.10
CA ARG A 244 18.58 6.52 5.97
C ARG A 244 17.47 7.47 5.57
N LYS A 245 17.35 8.60 6.29
CA LYS A 245 16.31 9.63 6.06
C LYS A 245 14.90 9.01 6.01
N GLY A 246 14.60 8.08 6.92
CA GLY A 246 13.31 7.37 7.00
C GLY A 246 13.06 6.31 5.92
N LYS A 247 13.93 6.18 4.91
CA LYS A 247 13.78 5.16 3.85
C LYS A 247 14.67 3.95 4.13
N LEU A 248 14.11 2.77 3.87
CA LEU A 248 14.83 1.51 3.92
C LEU A 248 15.39 1.19 2.53
N TYR A 249 16.70 1.00 2.46
CA TYR A 249 17.41 0.65 1.25
C TYR A 249 17.96 -0.77 1.35
N HIS A 250 17.66 -1.61 0.37
CA HIS A 250 18.17 -2.97 0.31
C HIS A 250 19.47 -2.98 -0.48
N LEU A 251 20.57 -3.30 0.20
CA LEU A 251 21.88 -3.41 -0.43
C LEU A 251 21.98 -4.75 -1.14
N VAL A 252 22.10 -4.73 -2.46
CA VAL A 252 22.12 -5.93 -3.29
C VAL A 252 23.56 -6.39 -3.53
N LYS A 253 23.77 -7.71 -3.44
CA LYS A 253 25.02 -8.38 -3.77
C LYS A 253 25.15 -8.51 -5.29
N ILE A 254 26.28 -8.06 -5.83
CA ILE A 254 26.67 -8.27 -7.24
C ILE A 254 28.00 -9.02 -7.26
#